data_AF-A0A963SBS0-F1
#
_entry.id   AF-A0A963SBS0-F1
#
_cell.length_a   1.000
_cell.length_b   1.000
_cell.length_c   1.000
_cell.angle_alpha   90.00
_cell.angle_beta   90.00
_cell.angle_gamma   90.00
#
_symmetry.space_group_name_H-M   'P 1'
#
loop_
_entity.id
_entity.type
_entity.pdbx_description
1 polymer ?
#
loop_
_entity_poly.entity_id
_entity_poly.type
_entity_poly.pdbx_seq_one_letter_code
_entity_poly.pdbx_strand_id
1 'polypeptide(L)'
;MTDLIKPSRLRLGVNIDHVATIRNARGGDHPDPMRAAEVVASAGGDGITVHLREDRRHIRDDDLARVQDATGLPLNLEMAAT
;
A
#
# COMPACT_ATOMS: atom_id res chain seq x y z
N MET A 1 10.99 14.91 36.08
CA MET A 1 11.52 15.24 34.74
C MET A 1 11.50 13.98 33.87
N THR A 2 10.32 13.37 33.66
CA THR A 2 10.22 12.04 33.03
C THR A 2 9.17 11.97 31.91
N ASP A 3 8.41 13.06 31.70
CA ASP A 3 7.40 13.18 30.63
C ASP A 3 7.98 13.61 29.26
N LEU A 4 9.30 13.81 29.16
CA LEU A 4 9.94 14.41 27.97
C LEU A 4 10.18 13.43 26.82
N ILE A 5 9.85 12.15 26.96
CA ILE A 5 9.95 11.16 25.87
C ILE A 5 8.74 10.23 25.89
N LYS A 6 7.53 10.76 25.66
CA LYS A 6 6.47 9.92 25.09
C LYS A 6 6.71 9.89 23.58
N PRO A 7 7.12 8.75 22.99
CA PRO A 7 7.21 8.68 21.54
C PRO A 7 5.84 9.02 20.96
N SER A 8 5.83 9.85 19.91
CA SER A 8 4.62 10.12 19.15
C SER A 8 3.97 8.80 18.74
N ARG A 9 2.63 8.76 18.68
CA ARG A 9 1.86 7.60 18.24
C ARG A 9 2.55 6.89 17.06
N LEU A 10 2.87 5.60 17.23
CA LEU A 10 3.44 4.76 16.17
C LEU A 10 2.47 4.69 14.99
N ARG A 11 3.01 4.75 13.77
CA ARG A 11 2.25 4.68 12.51
C ARG A 11 2.36 3.29 11.89
N LEU A 12 1.26 2.81 11.32
CA LEU A 12 1.22 1.56 10.56
C LEU A 12 1.05 1.84 9.06
N GLY A 13 2.08 1.52 8.27
CA GLY A 13 1.98 1.41 6.81
C GLY A 13 1.67 -0.03 6.41
N VAL A 14 0.62 -0.25 5.62
CA VAL A 14 0.23 -1.60 5.17
C VAL A 14 0.71 -1.84 3.75
N ASN A 15 1.56 -2.86 3.57
CA ASN A 15 1.97 -3.29 2.25
C ASN A 15 0.87 -4.16 1.60
N ILE A 16 0.47 -3.81 0.37
CA ILE A 16 -0.63 -4.48 -0.36
C ILE A 16 -0.16 -5.31 -1.58
N ASP A 17 1.14 -5.52 -1.77
CA ASP A 17 1.71 -6.24 -2.93
C ASP A 17 1.17 -7.66 -3.07
N HIS A 18 0.91 -8.33 -1.94
CA HIS A 18 0.40 -9.69 -1.94
C HIS A 18 -1.07 -9.79 -2.36
N VAL A 19 -1.84 -8.70 -2.30
CA VAL A 19 -3.18 -8.65 -2.90
C VAL A 19 -3.06 -8.78 -4.42
N ALA A 20 -2.17 -7.98 -5.03
CA ALA A 20 -1.87 -8.08 -6.46
C ALA A 20 -1.26 -9.43 -6.84
N THR A 21 -0.47 -10.05 -5.96
CA THR A 21 0.06 -11.41 -6.19
C THR A 21 -1.07 -12.42 -6.37
N ILE A 22 -2.08 -12.43 -5.49
CA ILE A 22 -3.23 -13.32 -5.59
C ILE A 22 -4.05 -13.01 -6.85
N ARG A 23 -4.27 -11.73 -7.16
CA ARG A 23 -4.93 -11.30 -8.40
C ARG A 23 -4.25 -11.87 -9.63
N ASN A 24 -2.94 -11.64 -9.75
CA ASN A 24 -2.16 -12.02 -10.92
C ASN A 24 -2.15 -13.54 -11.12
N ALA A 25 -2.10 -14.32 -10.03
CA ALA A 25 -2.17 -15.78 -10.09
C ALA A 25 -3.52 -16.29 -10.64
N ARG A 26 -4.60 -15.53 -10.48
CA ARG A 26 -5.94 -15.88 -11.01
C ARG A 26 -6.19 -15.34 -12.43
N GLY A 27 -5.44 -14.33 -12.86
CA GLY A 27 -5.56 -13.74 -14.19
C GLY A 27 -6.80 -12.87 -14.43
N GLY A 28 -7.43 -12.37 -13.37
CA GLY A 28 -8.57 -11.44 -13.45
C GLY A 28 -8.36 -10.20 -12.59
N ASP A 29 -9.44 -9.48 -12.27
CA ASP A 29 -9.35 -8.20 -11.53
C ASP A 29 -9.47 -8.34 -10.01
N HIS A 30 -9.77 -9.55 -9.51
CA HIS A 30 -10.00 -9.80 -8.08
C HIS A 30 -8.96 -10.76 -7.47
N PRO A 31 -8.45 -10.47 -6.25
CA PRO A 31 -8.72 -9.29 -5.44
C PRO A 31 -8.04 -8.01 -5.95
N ASP A 32 -8.68 -6.86 -5.75
CA ASP A 32 -8.20 -5.58 -6.26
C ASP A 32 -7.33 -4.85 -5.21
N PRO A 33 -6.05 -4.51 -5.51
CA PRO A 33 -5.19 -3.73 -4.62
C PRO A 33 -5.78 -2.37 -4.23
N MET A 34 -6.49 -1.70 -5.14
CA MET A 34 -7.17 -0.44 -4.86
C MET A 34 -8.18 -0.61 -3.72
N ARG A 35 -8.98 -1.68 -3.79
CA ARG A 35 -9.96 -1.99 -2.74
C ARG A 35 -9.29 -2.32 -1.41
N ALA A 36 -8.12 -2.96 -1.43
CA ALA A 36 -7.35 -3.20 -0.21
C ALA A 36 -6.89 -1.89 0.45
N ALA A 37 -6.47 -0.89 -0.34
CA ALA A 37 -6.12 0.43 0.19
C ALA A 37 -7.30 1.11 0.88
N GLU A 38 -8.49 1.10 0.28
CA GLU A 38 -9.71 1.62 0.91
C GLU A 38 -10.04 0.94 2.24
N VAL A 39 -9.86 -0.39 2.30
CA VAL A 39 -10.07 -1.15 3.54
C VAL A 39 -9.08 -0.70 4.62
N VAL A 40 -7.80 -0.56 4.29
CA VAL A 40 -6.77 -0.06 5.22
C VAL A 40 -7.13 1.34 5.74
N ALA A 41 -7.54 2.25 4.86
CA ALA A 41 -7.97 3.59 5.25
C ALA A 41 -9.17 3.56 6.21
N SER A 42 -10.20 2.77 5.89
CA SER A 42 -11.38 2.63 6.74
C SER A 42 -11.10 1.98 8.10
N ALA A 43 -10.06 1.14 8.18
CA ALA A 43 -9.63 0.46 9.40
C ALA A 43 -8.69 1.32 10.29
N GLY A 44 -8.33 2.53 9.85
CA GLY A 44 -7.46 3.44 10.60
C GLY A 44 -5.96 3.22 10.40
N GLY A 45 -5.56 2.63 9.27
CA GLY A 45 -4.16 2.59 8.85
C GLY A 45 -3.60 3.99 8.59
N ASP A 46 -2.29 4.16 8.78
CA ASP A 46 -1.62 5.47 8.67
C ASP A 46 -1.00 5.71 7.29
N GLY A 47 -0.89 4.68 6.45
CA GLY A 47 -0.28 4.75 5.13
C GLY A 47 -0.42 3.44 4.34
N ILE A 48 -0.22 3.54 3.04
CA ILE A 48 -0.17 2.41 2.13
C ILE A 48 1.27 2.24 1.65
N THR A 49 1.74 0.99 1.58
CA THR A 49 3.02 0.66 0.97
C THR A 49 2.78 -0.19 -0.28
N VAL A 50 3.43 0.16 -1.38
CA VAL A 50 3.47 -0.64 -2.61
C VAL A 50 4.88 -0.73 -3.13
N HIS A 51 5.26 -1.87 -3.70
CA HIS A 51 6.54 -2.05 -4.36
C HIS A 51 6.34 -2.22 -5.88
N LEU A 52 6.63 -1.16 -6.62
CA LEU A 52 6.60 -1.17 -8.08
C LEU A 52 7.92 -1.76 -8.61
N ARG A 53 7.94 -3.08 -8.81
CA ARG A 53 9.10 -3.79 -9.35
C ARG A 53 9.27 -3.53 -10.84
N GLU A 54 10.50 -3.49 -11.34
CA GLU A 54 10.82 -3.40 -12.77
C GLU A 54 10.11 -4.47 -13.61
N ASP A 55 10.05 -5.71 -13.11
CA ASP A 55 9.40 -6.86 -13.77
C ASP A 55 7.86 -6.88 -13.64
N ARG A 56 7.25 -5.93 -12.92
CA ARG A 56 5.81 -5.84 -12.65
C ARG A 56 5.18 -7.16 -12.16
N ARG A 57 5.94 -7.92 -11.35
CA ARG A 57 5.53 -9.24 -10.85
C ARG A 57 4.21 -9.24 -10.06
N HIS A 58 3.96 -8.17 -9.31
CA HIS A 58 2.75 -8.00 -8.50
C HIS A 58 2.01 -6.70 -8.86
N ILE A 59 2.42 -5.58 -8.27
CA ILE A 59 1.86 -4.26 -8.54
C ILE A 59 2.23 -3.82 -9.96
N ARG A 60 1.24 -3.26 -10.66
CA ARG A 60 1.37 -2.66 -11.99
C ARG A 60 1.24 -1.14 -11.90
N ASP A 61 1.65 -0.42 -12.93
CA ASP A 61 1.58 1.05 -12.97
C ASP A 61 0.15 1.58 -12.75
N ASP A 62 -0.85 0.92 -13.34
CA ASP A 62 -2.26 1.30 -13.16
C ASP A 62 -2.74 1.11 -11.71
N ASP A 63 -2.17 0.16 -10.97
CA ASP A 63 -2.51 -0.03 -9.55
C ASP A 63 -2.06 1.18 -8.73
N LEU A 64 -0.92 1.77 -9.07
CA LEU A 64 -0.36 2.93 -8.36
C LEU A 64 -1.30 4.14 -8.43
N ALA A 65 -1.72 4.50 -9.64
CA ALA A 65 -2.64 5.62 -9.86
C ALA A 65 -3.96 5.39 -9.13
N ARG A 66 -4.55 4.19 -9.29
CA ARG A 66 -5.82 3.83 -8.65
C ARG A 66 -5.74 3.85 -7.13
N VAL A 67 -4.64 3.36 -6.54
CA VAL A 67 -4.43 3.37 -5.08
C VAL A 67 -4.27 4.81 -4.55
N GLN A 68 -3.56 5.67 -5.28
CA GLN A 68 -3.42 7.09 -4.92
C GLN A 68 -4.77 7.82 -4.96
N ASP A 69 -5.61 7.54 -5.96
CA ASP A 69 -6.93 8.15 -6.09
C ASP A 69 -7.95 7.60 -5.08
N ALA A 70 -7.80 6.35 -4.64
CA ALA A 70 -8.76 5.68 -3.77
C ALA A 70 -8.70 6.13 -2.31
N THR A 71 -7.56 6.66 -1.83
CA THR A 71 -7.41 7.06 -0.43
C THR A 71 -6.59 8.33 -0.29
N GLY A 72 -6.88 9.14 0.73
CA GLY A 72 -6.02 10.28 1.11
C GLY A 72 -4.83 9.90 1.99
N LEU A 73 -4.52 8.60 2.13
CA LEU A 73 -3.40 8.15 2.95
C LEU A 73 -2.06 8.42 2.23
N PRO A 74 -0.98 8.68 2.98
CA PRO A 74 0.36 8.75 2.40
C PRO A 74 0.71 7.42 1.74
N LEU A 75 1.27 7.51 0.53
CA LEU A 75 1.82 6.36 -0.18
C LEU A 75 3.33 6.27 0.03
N ASN A 76 3.78 5.15 0.57
CA ASN A 76 5.17 4.75 0.58
C ASN A 76 5.47 3.88 -0.65
N LEU A 77 6.10 4.48 -1.66
CA LEU A 77 6.47 3.80 -2.90
C LEU A 77 7.88 3.20 -2.76
N GLU A 78 7.96 1.87 -2.75
CA GLU A 78 9.22 1.14 -2.83
C GLU A 78 9.54 0.84 -4.31
N MET A 79 10.76 1.17 -4.74
CA MET A 79 11.21 0.98 -6.11
C MET A 79 12.73 0.79 -6.19
N ALA A 80 13.19 0.18 -7.28
CA ALA A 80 14.61 0.10 -7.59
C ALA A 80 15.16 1.48 -8.02
N ALA A 81 16.45 1.70 -7.79
CA ALA A 81 17.17 2.91 -8.25
C ALA A 81 17.74 2.68 -9.66
N THR A 82 16.85 2.55 -10.66
CA THR A 82 17.17 2.17 -12.04
C THR A 82 16.54 3.11 -13.05
#